data_AF-N1UJI8-F1
#
_entry.id   AF-N1UJI8-F1
#
_cell.length_a   1.000
_cell.length_b   1.000
_cell.length_c   1.000
_cell.angle_alpha   90.00
_cell.angle_beta   90.00
_cell.angle_gamma   90.00
#
_symmetry.space_group_name_H-M   'P 1'
#
loop_
_entity.id
_entity.type
_entity.pdbx_description
1 polymer ?
#
loop_
_entity_poly.entity_id
_entity_poly.type
_entity_poly.pdbx_seq_one_letter_code
_entity_poly.pdbx_strand_id
1 'polypeptide(L)'
;MALNKEQKQEFAEKLTDFKVYLDDLKKESNLFKSQLRKDPRLEPYYQIALSVNAIKMINTCLLVNDLSVAILDIKSDTYLNTGRKEIYNAISGMEKVVGADFEGSLAENKDLLAKIPEFLPVQRLNFIKAIRQVTNKTIDAFGTNSKWKWSFPEIHFKIAVLCKNIFDFRAFEKERDLENPHYYIRQEHFNLILELCNYAAQEYRTKFDLSTQDAGDLKKSIAMLEVNRKILQTTGETEDLEKTKTLIESLQDKVESIEADKDKRKEK
;
A
#
# COMPACT_ATOMS: atom_id res chain seq x y z
N MET A 1 -7.99 29.51 -19.85
CA MET A 1 -7.36 29.98 -21.10
C MET A 1 -7.59 28.93 -22.18
N ALA A 2 -7.78 29.34 -23.44
CA ALA A 2 -7.83 28.39 -24.54
C ALA A 2 -6.42 27.84 -24.80
N LEU A 3 -6.26 26.52 -24.82
CA LEU A 3 -4.99 25.85 -25.12
C LEU A 3 -4.47 26.25 -26.51
N ASN A 4 -3.23 26.76 -26.59
CA ASN A 4 -2.61 27.09 -27.88
C ASN A 4 -2.30 25.80 -28.67
N LYS A 5 -2.41 25.86 -30.01
CA LYS A 5 -2.15 24.74 -30.93
C LYS A 5 -0.73 24.18 -30.76
N GLU A 6 0.23 25.05 -30.49
CA GLU A 6 1.64 24.70 -30.26
C GLU A 6 1.81 23.83 -29.00
N GLN A 7 1.18 24.20 -27.88
CA GLN A 7 1.24 23.42 -26.62
C GLN A 7 0.67 22.02 -26.80
N LYS A 8 -0.43 21.89 -27.56
CA LYS A 8 -1.02 20.58 -27.86
C LYS A 8 -0.11 19.72 -28.72
N GLN A 9 0.58 20.34 -29.68
CA GLN A 9 1.53 19.64 -30.54
C GLN A 9 2.76 19.19 -29.75
N GLU A 10 3.36 20.07 -28.95
CA GLU A 10 4.50 19.76 -28.09
C GLU A 10 4.19 18.61 -27.12
N PHE A 11 3.02 18.65 -26.47
CA PHE A 11 2.57 17.56 -25.61
C PHE A 11 2.41 16.25 -26.37
N ALA A 12 1.80 16.28 -27.56
CA ALA A 12 1.59 15.08 -28.37
C ALA A 12 2.90 14.43 -28.82
N GLU A 13 3.89 15.24 -29.21
CA GLU A 13 5.22 14.78 -29.59
C GLU A 13 5.90 14.08 -28.39
N LYS A 14 6.00 14.75 -27.24
CA LYS A 14 6.61 14.19 -26.02
C LYS A 14 5.87 12.98 -25.46
N LEU A 15 4.55 12.87 -25.67
CA LEU A 15 3.74 11.75 -25.22
C LEU A 15 4.02 10.44 -25.98
N THR A 16 4.61 10.53 -27.17
CA THR A 16 4.82 9.37 -28.06
C THR A 16 5.64 8.28 -27.39
N ASP A 17 6.81 8.64 -26.85
CA ASP A 17 7.73 7.68 -26.23
C ASP A 17 7.11 7.05 -24.97
N PHE A 18 6.38 7.83 -24.18
CA PHE A 18 5.66 7.31 -23.02
C PHE A 18 4.58 6.31 -23.43
N LYS A 19 3.82 6.55 -24.51
CA LYS A 19 2.81 5.61 -24.99
C LYS A 19 3.43 4.30 -25.45
N VAL A 20 4.55 4.36 -26.18
CA VAL A 20 5.30 3.17 -26.61
C VAL A 20 5.72 2.36 -25.39
N TYR A 21 6.31 3.02 -24.38
CA TYR A 21 6.75 2.35 -23.16
C TYR A 21 5.58 1.75 -22.35
N LEU A 22 4.44 2.47 -22.23
CA LEU A 22 3.23 1.95 -21.60
C LEU A 22 2.72 0.69 -22.31
N ASP A 23 2.76 0.66 -23.65
CA ASP A 23 2.32 -0.49 -24.42
C ASP A 23 3.28 -1.68 -24.29
N ASP A 24 4.58 -1.44 -24.18
CA ASP A 24 5.56 -2.49 -23.90
C ASP A 24 5.40 -3.07 -22.50
N LEU A 25 5.13 -2.23 -21.49
CA LEU A 25 4.78 -2.70 -20.14
C LEU A 25 3.51 -3.57 -20.16
N LYS A 26 2.50 -3.22 -20.96
CA LYS A 26 1.29 -4.06 -21.13
C LYS A 26 1.60 -5.40 -21.78
N LYS A 27 2.44 -5.43 -22.82
CA LYS A 27 2.88 -6.68 -23.47
C LYS A 27 3.62 -7.57 -22.47
N GLU A 28 4.53 -7.00 -21.70
CA GLU A 28 5.27 -7.71 -20.64
C GLU A 28 4.31 -8.27 -19.56
N SER A 29 3.35 -7.47 -19.09
CA SER A 29 2.32 -7.94 -18.15
C SER A 29 1.50 -9.11 -18.70
N ASN A 30 1.11 -9.05 -19.97
CA ASN A 30 0.37 -10.14 -20.62
C ASN A 30 1.22 -11.41 -20.78
N LEU A 31 2.51 -11.25 -21.06
CA LEU A 31 3.46 -12.35 -21.08
C LEU A 31 3.52 -13.03 -19.70
N PHE A 32 3.74 -12.29 -18.61
CA PHE A 32 3.76 -12.87 -17.26
C PHE A 32 2.45 -13.58 -16.91
N LYS A 33 1.29 -13.00 -17.24
CA LYS A 33 -0.03 -13.64 -17.04
C LYS A 33 -0.18 -14.95 -17.80
N SER A 34 0.41 -15.04 -19.00
CA SER A 34 0.40 -16.29 -19.77
C SER A 34 1.28 -17.36 -19.15
N GLN A 35 2.40 -16.97 -18.52
CA GLN A 35 3.33 -17.90 -17.88
C GLN A 35 2.84 -18.39 -16.52
N LEU A 36 2.04 -17.59 -15.79
CA LEU A 36 1.39 -18.01 -14.53
C LEU A 36 0.65 -19.34 -14.66
N ARG A 37 0.07 -19.62 -15.83
CA ARG A 37 -0.75 -20.82 -16.08
C ARG A 37 0.07 -22.07 -16.40
N LYS A 38 1.38 -21.93 -16.61
CA LYS A 38 2.22 -23.01 -17.13
C LYS A 38 2.98 -23.75 -16.03
N ASP A 39 3.49 -23.03 -15.03
CA ASP A 39 4.24 -23.62 -13.92
C ASP A 39 3.79 -23.02 -12.57
N PRO A 40 3.03 -23.78 -11.76
CA PRO A 40 2.60 -23.36 -10.42
C PRO A 40 3.76 -23.04 -9.47
N ARG A 41 4.96 -23.61 -9.67
CA ARG A 41 6.12 -23.35 -8.79
C ARG A 41 6.66 -21.95 -8.99
N LEU A 42 6.59 -21.42 -10.21
CA LEU A 42 7.02 -20.08 -10.56
C LEU A 42 5.91 -19.04 -10.38
N GLU A 43 4.70 -19.46 -10.01
CA GLU A 43 3.56 -18.56 -9.84
C GLU A 43 3.89 -17.36 -8.92
N PRO A 44 4.50 -17.55 -7.72
CA PRO A 44 4.81 -16.43 -6.83
C PRO A 44 5.77 -15.41 -7.46
N TYR A 45 6.75 -15.88 -8.23
CA TYR A 45 7.71 -15.02 -8.93
C TYR A 45 7.06 -14.21 -10.04
N TYR A 46 6.16 -14.81 -10.81
CA TYR A 46 5.39 -14.08 -11.81
C TYR A 46 4.43 -13.07 -11.18
N GLN A 47 3.85 -13.36 -10.01
CA GLN A 47 3.06 -12.37 -9.27
C GLN A 47 3.93 -11.18 -8.82
N ILE A 48 5.13 -11.44 -8.27
CA ILE A 48 6.10 -10.38 -7.92
C ILE A 48 6.45 -9.54 -9.16
N ALA A 49 6.77 -10.20 -10.28
CA ALA A 49 7.11 -9.52 -11.53
C ALA A 49 5.96 -8.64 -12.05
N LEU A 50 4.72 -9.13 -11.97
CA LEU A 50 3.51 -8.36 -12.30
C LEU A 50 3.35 -7.14 -11.39
N SER A 51 3.56 -7.29 -10.09
CA SER A 51 3.47 -6.17 -9.15
C SER A 51 4.56 -5.12 -9.37
N VAL A 52 5.78 -5.54 -9.71
CA VAL A 52 6.87 -4.62 -10.09
C VAL A 52 6.57 -3.91 -11.41
N ASN A 53 6.05 -4.63 -12.42
CA ASN A 53 5.62 -4.04 -13.69
C ASN A 53 4.49 -3.02 -13.50
N ALA A 54 3.53 -3.29 -12.61
CA ALA A 54 2.49 -2.34 -12.23
C ALA A 54 3.08 -1.06 -11.61
N ILE A 55 4.09 -1.15 -10.74
CA ILE A 55 4.81 0.03 -10.22
C ILE A 55 5.44 0.87 -11.35
N LYS A 56 6.05 0.23 -12.35
CA LYS A 56 6.57 0.94 -13.54
C LYS A 56 5.45 1.64 -14.32
N MET A 57 4.30 0.99 -14.48
CA MET A 57 3.12 1.56 -15.13
C MET A 57 2.61 2.80 -14.40
N ILE A 58 2.51 2.74 -13.07
CA ILE A 58 2.07 3.87 -12.23
C ILE A 58 3.03 5.04 -12.39
N ASN A 59 4.34 4.81 -12.24
CA ASN A 59 5.35 5.85 -12.41
C ASN A 59 5.25 6.52 -13.80
N THR A 60 5.08 5.73 -14.85
CA THR A 60 4.96 6.26 -16.21
C THR A 60 3.69 7.11 -16.38
N CYS A 61 2.58 6.66 -15.80
CA CYS A 61 1.33 7.44 -15.79
C CYS A 61 1.47 8.77 -15.02
N LEU A 62 2.23 8.79 -13.91
CA LEU A 62 2.54 10.00 -13.16
C LEU A 62 3.40 10.96 -13.98
N LEU A 63 4.46 10.47 -14.64
CA LEU A 63 5.30 11.30 -15.51
C LEU A 63 4.51 11.93 -16.65
N VAL A 64 3.58 11.18 -17.26
CA VAL A 64 2.69 11.72 -18.30
C VAL A 64 1.75 12.78 -17.73
N ASN A 65 1.24 12.59 -16.50
CA ASN A 65 0.44 13.60 -15.84
C ASN A 65 1.26 14.87 -15.55
N ASP A 66 2.49 14.73 -15.04
CA ASP A 66 3.37 15.85 -14.74
C ASP A 66 3.69 16.65 -16.01
N LEU A 67 3.93 15.95 -17.13
CA LEU A 67 4.09 16.55 -18.44
C LEU A 67 2.82 17.31 -18.91
N SER A 68 1.64 16.72 -18.69
CA SER A 68 0.35 17.34 -19.01
C SER A 68 0.15 18.62 -18.22
N VAL A 69 0.44 18.61 -16.92
CA VAL A 69 0.35 19.81 -16.07
C VAL A 69 1.39 20.85 -16.51
N ALA A 70 2.62 20.45 -16.79
CA ALA A 70 3.68 21.38 -17.17
C ALA A 70 3.43 22.10 -18.50
N ILE A 71 2.85 21.42 -19.50
CA ILE A 71 2.66 21.96 -20.86
C ILE A 71 1.26 22.57 -21.04
N LEU A 72 0.24 21.88 -20.52
CA LEU A 72 -1.16 22.20 -20.77
C LEU A 72 -1.85 22.86 -19.57
N ASP A 73 -1.20 22.90 -18.40
CA ASP A 73 -1.79 23.34 -17.13
C ASP A 73 -3.06 22.54 -16.76
N ILE A 74 -3.12 21.28 -17.21
CA ILE A 74 -4.27 20.39 -17.03
C ILE A 74 -3.78 19.04 -16.55
N LYS A 75 -4.39 18.55 -15.46
CA LYS A 75 -4.18 17.18 -14.97
C LYS A 75 -4.73 16.16 -15.95
N SER A 76 -4.03 15.05 -16.11
CA SER A 76 -4.51 13.97 -16.96
C SER A 76 -5.28 12.93 -16.15
N ASP A 77 -6.59 13.16 -15.98
CA ASP A 77 -7.47 12.23 -15.26
C ASP A 77 -7.40 10.79 -15.79
N THR A 78 -7.22 10.61 -17.10
CA THR A 78 -7.11 9.28 -17.72
C THR A 78 -5.90 8.52 -17.18
N TYR A 79 -4.71 9.14 -17.17
CA TYR A 79 -3.50 8.48 -16.68
C TYR A 79 -3.49 8.36 -15.16
N LEU A 80 -4.01 9.35 -14.42
CA LEU A 80 -4.14 9.27 -12.97
C LEU A 80 -5.07 8.12 -12.53
N ASN A 81 -6.22 7.97 -13.19
CA ASN A 81 -7.13 6.85 -12.89
C ASN A 81 -6.53 5.49 -13.28
N THR A 82 -5.74 5.45 -14.36
CA THR A 82 -5.01 4.24 -14.76
C THR A 82 -3.96 3.87 -13.70
N GLY A 83 -3.13 4.83 -13.26
CA GLY A 83 -2.17 4.63 -12.18
C GLY A 83 -2.85 4.16 -10.89
N ARG A 84 -3.97 4.78 -10.49
CA ARG A 84 -4.74 4.35 -9.31
C ARG A 84 -5.18 2.90 -9.40
N LYS A 85 -5.65 2.45 -10.57
CA LYS A 85 -6.04 1.05 -10.79
C LYS A 85 -4.85 0.10 -10.67
N GLU A 86 -3.70 0.49 -11.21
CA GLU A 86 -2.49 -0.32 -11.13
C GLU A 86 -1.92 -0.43 -9.70
N ILE A 87 -2.17 0.55 -8.82
CA ILE A 87 -1.84 0.41 -7.38
C ILE A 87 -2.56 -0.82 -6.80
N TYR A 88 -3.87 -0.97 -7.06
CA TYR A 88 -4.62 -2.14 -6.61
C TYR A 88 -4.12 -3.44 -7.24
N ASN A 89 -3.74 -3.42 -8.52
CA ASN A 89 -3.16 -4.59 -9.17
C ASN A 89 -1.84 -5.01 -8.52
N ALA A 90 -0.96 -4.04 -8.21
CA ALA A 90 0.32 -4.30 -7.56
C ALA A 90 0.14 -4.91 -6.17
N ILE A 91 -0.77 -4.33 -5.36
CA ILE A 91 -1.14 -4.85 -4.04
C ILE A 91 -1.71 -6.27 -4.16
N SER A 92 -2.73 -6.47 -5.01
CA SER A 92 -3.41 -7.75 -5.15
C SER A 92 -2.49 -8.86 -5.68
N GLY A 93 -1.57 -8.53 -6.58
CA GLY A 93 -0.53 -9.47 -7.02
C GLY A 93 0.32 -9.95 -5.84
N MET A 94 0.75 -9.04 -4.98
CA MET A 94 1.54 -9.40 -3.81
C MET A 94 0.74 -10.09 -2.70
N GLU A 95 -0.53 -9.74 -2.50
CA GLU A 95 -1.43 -10.45 -1.58
C GLU A 95 -1.55 -11.94 -1.95
N LYS A 96 -1.47 -12.30 -3.22
CA LYS A 96 -1.44 -13.71 -3.66
C LYS A 96 -0.14 -14.42 -3.28
N VAL A 97 0.95 -13.66 -3.10
CA VAL A 97 2.27 -14.19 -2.75
C VAL A 97 2.39 -14.36 -1.24
N VAL A 98 2.01 -13.35 -0.47
CA VAL A 98 2.28 -13.29 0.98
C VAL A 98 1.01 -13.28 1.85
N GLY A 99 -0.17 -13.39 1.24
CA GLY A 99 -1.44 -13.35 1.94
C GLY A 99 -1.91 -11.93 2.23
N ALA A 100 -3.20 -11.82 2.57
CA ALA A 100 -3.85 -10.57 2.97
C ALA A 100 -4.29 -10.57 4.45
N ASP A 101 -3.93 -11.63 5.20
CA ASP A 101 -4.27 -11.72 6.61
C ASP A 101 -3.47 -10.72 7.44
N PHE A 102 -4.14 -10.05 8.37
CA PHE A 102 -3.54 -9.13 9.33
C PHE A 102 -3.90 -9.46 10.78
N GLU A 103 -4.86 -10.37 11.00
CA GLU A 103 -5.36 -10.72 12.32
C GLU A 103 -4.60 -11.90 12.92
N GLY A 104 -3.97 -12.71 12.08
CA GLY A 104 -3.14 -13.83 12.48
C GLY A 104 -1.87 -13.46 13.22
N SER A 105 -1.13 -14.49 13.60
CA SER A 105 0.17 -14.38 14.23
C SER A 105 1.23 -13.79 13.28
N LEU A 106 2.32 -13.29 13.86
CA LEU A 106 3.46 -12.76 13.08
C LEU A 106 4.22 -13.85 12.30
N ALA A 107 3.98 -15.13 12.59
CA ALA A 107 4.68 -16.26 11.97
C ALA A 107 3.88 -16.97 10.86
N GLU A 108 2.64 -16.55 10.59
CA GLU A 108 1.74 -17.24 9.65
C GLU A 108 2.18 -17.17 8.19
N ASN A 109 2.94 -16.14 7.82
CA ASN A 109 3.46 -15.98 6.46
C ASN A 109 4.65 -16.90 6.13
N LYS A 110 5.15 -17.68 7.10
CA LYS A 110 6.38 -18.47 6.96
C LYS A 110 6.35 -19.42 5.74
N ASP A 111 5.25 -20.14 5.56
CA ASP A 111 5.12 -21.09 4.45
C ASP A 111 4.93 -20.39 3.09
N LEU A 112 4.46 -19.14 3.10
CA LEU A 112 4.36 -18.30 1.90
C LEU A 112 5.74 -17.74 1.52
N LEU A 113 6.49 -17.22 2.50
CA LEU A 113 7.85 -16.72 2.28
C LEU A 113 8.82 -17.82 1.85
N ALA A 114 8.61 -19.06 2.30
CA ALA A 114 9.39 -20.22 1.86
C ALA A 114 9.22 -20.54 0.36
N LYS A 115 8.17 -20.03 -0.30
CA LYS A 115 7.97 -20.16 -1.76
C LYS A 115 8.72 -19.11 -2.57
N ILE A 116 9.27 -18.09 -1.91
CA ILE A 116 9.98 -16.97 -2.55
C ILE A 116 11.36 -16.70 -1.92
N PRO A 117 12.24 -17.71 -1.75
CA PRO A 117 13.52 -17.52 -1.07
C PRO A 117 14.45 -16.54 -1.81
N GLU A 118 14.37 -16.46 -3.14
CA GLU A 118 15.18 -15.53 -3.94
C GLU A 118 14.71 -14.07 -3.85
N PHE A 119 13.53 -13.79 -3.29
CA PHE A 119 13.09 -12.41 -3.04
C PHE A 119 13.66 -11.94 -1.71
N LEU A 120 14.85 -11.34 -1.75
CA LEU A 120 15.69 -11.03 -0.59
C LEU A 120 15.11 -9.90 0.28
N PRO A 121 15.50 -9.79 1.56
CA PRO A 121 15.02 -8.73 2.47
C PRO A 121 15.10 -7.31 1.88
N VAL A 122 16.20 -6.99 1.20
CA VAL A 122 16.39 -5.66 0.57
C VAL A 122 15.38 -5.41 -0.56
N GLN A 123 15.06 -6.44 -1.35
CA GLN A 123 14.11 -6.32 -2.45
C GLN A 123 12.68 -6.19 -1.92
N ARG A 124 12.35 -6.91 -0.84
CA ARG A 124 11.06 -6.79 -0.13
C ARG A 124 10.86 -5.37 0.41
N LEU A 125 11.86 -4.84 1.10
CA LEU A 125 11.83 -3.47 1.63
C LEU A 125 11.70 -2.44 0.50
N ASN A 126 12.51 -2.56 -0.55
CA ASN A 126 12.47 -1.64 -1.69
C ASN A 126 11.12 -1.69 -2.43
N PHE A 127 10.48 -2.86 -2.52
CA PHE A 127 9.15 -2.98 -3.08
C PHE A 127 8.13 -2.17 -2.27
N ILE A 128 8.13 -2.29 -0.93
CA ILE A 128 7.20 -1.53 -0.08
C ILE A 128 7.46 -0.03 -0.18
N LYS A 129 8.73 0.39 -0.14
CA LYS A 129 9.10 1.81 -0.32
C LYS A 129 8.62 2.35 -1.66
N ALA A 130 8.81 1.58 -2.74
CA ALA A 130 8.40 1.97 -4.08
C ALA A 130 6.87 2.09 -4.19
N ILE A 131 6.09 1.10 -3.73
CA ILE A 131 4.63 1.16 -3.82
C ILE A 131 4.05 2.29 -2.95
N ARG A 132 4.62 2.53 -1.77
CA ARG A 132 4.27 3.68 -0.92
C ARG A 132 4.54 4.99 -1.65
N GLN A 133 5.73 5.16 -2.22
CA GLN A 133 6.12 6.39 -2.91
C GLN A 133 5.21 6.69 -4.10
N VAL A 134 4.92 5.72 -4.96
CA VAL A 134 4.05 5.94 -6.12
C VAL A 134 2.60 6.17 -5.72
N THR A 135 2.15 5.57 -4.61
CA THR A 135 0.81 5.82 -4.04
C THR A 135 0.70 7.26 -3.57
N ASN A 136 1.65 7.73 -2.76
CA ASN A 136 1.65 9.11 -2.26
C ASN A 136 1.68 10.11 -3.42
N LYS A 137 2.56 9.92 -4.40
CA LYS A 137 2.61 10.78 -5.60
C LYS A 137 1.28 10.77 -6.37
N THR A 138 0.60 9.64 -6.45
CA THR A 138 -0.72 9.54 -7.10
C THR A 138 -1.78 10.33 -6.34
N ILE A 139 -1.79 10.23 -5.01
CA ILE A 139 -2.69 10.98 -4.14
C ILE A 139 -2.44 12.49 -4.29
N ASP A 140 -1.19 12.92 -4.23
CA ASP A 140 -0.78 14.32 -4.39
C ASP A 140 -1.18 14.85 -5.77
N ALA A 141 -0.95 14.07 -6.82
CA ALA A 141 -1.32 14.43 -8.19
C ALA A 141 -2.83 14.58 -8.36
N PHE A 142 -3.65 13.77 -7.69
CA PHE A 142 -5.10 13.98 -7.63
C PHE A 142 -5.47 15.28 -6.89
N GLY A 143 -4.78 15.57 -5.79
CA GLY A 143 -4.97 16.78 -4.98
C GLY A 143 -6.10 16.66 -3.95
N THR A 144 -6.19 17.66 -3.08
CA THR A 144 -7.03 17.66 -1.85
C THR A 144 -8.53 17.58 -2.11
N ASN A 145 -9.01 18.10 -3.24
CA ASN A 145 -10.43 18.12 -3.62
C ASN A 145 -10.83 16.92 -4.49
N SER A 146 -9.98 15.90 -4.59
CA SER A 146 -10.29 14.71 -5.37
C SER A 146 -11.47 13.93 -4.81
N LYS A 147 -12.37 13.49 -5.70
CA LYS A 147 -13.44 12.54 -5.36
C LYS A 147 -12.93 11.21 -4.79
N TRP A 148 -11.64 10.90 -5.00
CA TRP A 148 -11.00 9.68 -4.53
C TRP A 148 -10.41 9.78 -3.12
N LYS A 149 -10.44 10.96 -2.49
CA LYS A 149 -9.84 11.22 -1.17
C LYS A 149 -10.15 10.12 -0.15
N TRP A 150 -11.42 9.71 -0.04
CA TRP A 150 -11.86 8.72 0.94
C TRP A 150 -11.67 7.26 0.51
N SER A 151 -11.12 7.01 -0.67
CA SER A 151 -10.69 5.69 -1.10
C SER A 151 -9.24 5.37 -0.72
N PHE A 152 -8.43 6.39 -0.42
CA PHE A 152 -7.01 6.22 -0.11
C PHE A 152 -6.71 5.58 1.25
N PRO A 153 -7.50 5.79 2.33
CA PRO A 153 -7.29 5.07 3.59
C PRO A 153 -7.26 3.55 3.42
N GLU A 154 -8.10 3.00 2.55
CA GLU A 154 -8.10 1.57 2.20
C GLU A 154 -6.82 1.13 1.49
N ILE A 155 -6.25 1.98 0.63
CA ILE A 155 -4.97 1.68 -0.03
C ILE A 155 -3.85 1.66 1.01
N HIS A 156 -3.79 2.65 1.90
CA HIS A 156 -2.80 2.71 2.97
C HIS A 156 -2.88 1.52 3.92
N PHE A 157 -4.09 1.08 4.27
CA PHE A 157 -4.34 -0.14 5.03
C PHE A 157 -3.71 -1.36 4.37
N LYS A 158 -4.02 -1.58 3.09
CA LYS A 158 -3.51 -2.75 2.37
C LYS A 158 -1.99 -2.73 2.21
N ILE A 159 -1.39 -1.54 2.01
CA ILE A 159 0.07 -1.39 1.98
C ILE A 159 0.68 -1.72 3.35
N ALA A 160 0.06 -1.31 4.46
CA ALA A 160 0.53 -1.65 5.81
C ALA A 160 0.48 -3.17 6.07
N VAL A 161 -0.65 -3.81 5.74
CA VAL A 161 -0.81 -5.27 5.82
C VAL A 161 0.23 -5.98 4.96
N LEU A 162 0.43 -5.53 3.73
CA LEU A 162 1.41 -6.09 2.83
C LEU A 162 2.85 -5.94 3.37
N CYS A 163 3.16 -4.78 3.97
CA CYS A 163 4.46 -4.52 4.59
C CYS A 163 4.75 -5.51 5.73
N LYS A 164 3.74 -5.83 6.56
CA LYS A 164 3.81 -6.86 7.60
C LYS A 164 3.97 -8.25 6.99
N ASN A 165 3.14 -8.61 6.00
CA ASN A 165 3.08 -9.98 5.47
C ASN A 165 4.29 -10.39 4.62
N ILE A 166 4.99 -9.43 4.01
CA ILE A 166 6.23 -9.72 3.29
C ILE A 166 7.45 -9.85 4.23
N PHE A 167 7.33 -9.40 5.49
CA PHE A 167 8.41 -9.39 6.46
C PHE A 167 8.57 -10.71 7.20
N ASP A 168 9.80 -11.17 7.38
CA ASP A 168 10.09 -12.41 8.11
C ASP A 168 10.42 -12.11 9.57
N PHE A 169 9.39 -12.12 10.43
CA PHE A 169 9.53 -11.89 11.87
C PHE A 169 10.40 -12.95 12.56
N ARG A 170 10.41 -14.20 12.06
CA ARG A 170 11.19 -15.28 12.69
C ARG A 170 12.67 -15.07 12.46
N ALA A 171 13.05 -14.70 11.25
CA ALA A 171 14.43 -14.35 10.94
C ALA A 171 14.85 -13.06 11.66
N PHE A 172 13.96 -12.07 11.79
CA PHE A 172 14.24 -10.85 12.57
C PHE A 172 14.56 -11.14 14.05
N GLU A 173 13.81 -12.06 14.68
CA GLU A 173 14.07 -12.44 16.07
C GLU A 173 15.38 -13.20 16.27
N LYS A 174 15.70 -14.10 15.32
CA LYS A 174 16.86 -15.02 15.42
C LYS A 174 18.17 -14.40 14.95
N GLU A 175 18.13 -13.60 13.90
CA GLU A 175 19.31 -13.07 13.21
C GLU A 175 19.66 -11.67 13.73
N ARG A 176 20.00 -11.56 15.01
CA ARG A 176 20.36 -10.28 15.68
C ARG A 176 21.83 -9.91 15.58
N ASP A 177 22.59 -10.61 14.74
CA ASP A 177 24.01 -10.35 14.52
C ASP A 177 24.20 -9.10 13.66
N LEU A 178 25.02 -8.16 14.13
CA LEU A 178 25.35 -6.92 13.44
C LEU A 178 26.16 -7.16 12.14
N GLU A 179 26.87 -8.29 12.06
CA GLU A 179 27.62 -8.67 10.85
C GLU A 179 26.72 -9.26 9.75
N ASN A 180 25.46 -9.58 10.08
CA ASN A 180 24.51 -10.06 9.07
C ASN A 180 24.19 -8.92 8.08
N PRO A 181 24.42 -9.10 6.76
CA PRO A 181 24.15 -8.07 5.76
C PRO A 181 22.68 -7.64 5.68
N HIS A 182 21.76 -8.41 6.27
CA HIS A 182 20.34 -8.11 6.34
C HIS A 182 19.92 -7.43 7.64
N TYR A 183 20.79 -7.29 8.65
CA TYR A 183 20.43 -6.75 9.97
C TYR A 183 19.74 -5.38 9.87
N TYR A 184 20.45 -4.39 9.30
CA TYR A 184 19.92 -3.03 9.18
C TYR A 184 18.72 -2.93 8.23
N ILE A 185 18.69 -3.76 7.18
CA ILE A 185 17.56 -3.82 6.25
C ILE A 185 16.30 -4.30 6.96
N ARG A 186 16.41 -5.34 7.81
CA ARG A 186 15.28 -5.85 8.58
C ARG A 186 14.83 -4.84 9.63
N GLN A 187 15.76 -4.14 10.29
CA GLN A 187 15.41 -3.08 11.25
C GLN A 187 14.65 -1.93 10.57
N GLU A 188 15.10 -1.50 9.39
CA GLU A 188 14.41 -0.46 8.63
C GLU A 188 13.02 -0.93 8.19
N HIS A 189 12.89 -2.16 7.69
CA HIS A 189 11.60 -2.75 7.33
C HIS A 189 10.67 -2.84 8.54
N PHE A 190 11.17 -3.31 9.67
CA PHE A 190 10.44 -3.38 10.93
C PHE A 190 9.86 -2.01 11.33
N ASN A 191 10.69 -0.97 11.33
CA ASN A 191 10.25 0.39 11.64
C ASN A 191 9.20 0.89 10.64
N LEU A 192 9.36 0.55 9.36
CA LEU A 192 8.41 0.91 8.31
C LEU A 192 7.04 0.24 8.51
N ILE A 193 6.97 -0.98 9.08
CA ILE A 193 5.69 -1.62 9.41
C ILE A 193 4.95 -0.79 10.45
N LEU A 194 5.62 -0.43 11.56
CA LEU A 194 5.03 0.37 12.63
C LEU A 194 4.52 1.71 12.11
N GLU A 195 5.34 2.38 11.30
CA GLU A 195 5.00 3.65 10.67
C GLU A 195 3.74 3.53 9.79
N LEU A 196 3.68 2.53 8.91
CA LEU A 196 2.58 2.35 7.97
C LEU A 196 1.27 1.95 8.68
N CYS A 197 1.33 1.11 9.70
CA CYS A 197 0.16 0.76 10.51
C CYS A 197 -0.38 1.98 11.26
N ASN A 198 0.49 2.80 11.87
CA ASN A 198 0.08 4.04 12.54
C ASN A 198 -0.52 5.05 11.54
N TYR A 199 0.09 5.20 10.36
CA TYR A 199 -0.39 6.08 9.32
C TYR A 199 -1.77 5.63 8.80
N ALA A 200 -1.95 4.34 8.49
CA ALA A 200 -3.24 3.80 8.08
C ALA A 200 -4.31 3.97 9.17
N ALA A 201 -3.96 3.73 10.44
CA ALA A 201 -4.86 3.96 11.57
C ALA A 201 -5.32 5.43 11.64
N GLN A 202 -4.40 6.37 11.46
CA GLN A 202 -4.69 7.80 11.44
C GLN A 202 -5.61 8.18 10.27
N GLU A 203 -5.36 7.67 9.07
CA GLU A 203 -6.14 7.96 7.87
C GLU A 203 -7.62 7.56 8.03
N TYR A 204 -7.91 6.41 8.65
CA TYR A 204 -9.30 6.05 8.96
C TYR A 204 -9.94 6.92 10.05
N ARG A 205 -9.19 7.35 11.06
CA ARG A 205 -9.72 8.33 12.04
C ARG A 205 -10.06 9.64 11.37
N THR A 206 -9.18 10.15 10.51
CA THR A 206 -9.43 11.35 9.72
C THR A 206 -10.65 11.18 8.79
N LYS A 207 -10.82 10.01 8.16
CA LYS A 207 -12.02 9.70 7.37
C LYS A 207 -13.29 9.67 8.22
N PHE A 208 -13.23 9.07 9.41
CA PHE A 208 -14.32 9.05 10.37
C PHE A 208 -14.73 10.49 10.74
N ASP A 209 -13.77 11.31 11.18
CA ASP A 209 -14.04 12.66 11.70
C ASP A 209 -14.54 13.62 10.61
N LEU A 210 -14.05 13.49 9.37
CA LEU A 210 -14.31 14.46 8.29
C LEU A 210 -15.33 14.00 7.26
N SER A 211 -15.79 12.75 7.27
CA SER A 211 -16.67 12.24 6.22
C SER A 211 -17.79 11.35 6.69
N THR A 212 -17.50 10.20 7.30
CA THR A 212 -18.50 9.13 7.44
C THR A 212 -19.16 9.13 8.80
N GLN A 213 -18.42 9.51 9.85
CA GLN A 213 -18.77 9.28 11.25
C GLN A 213 -19.23 7.83 11.50
N ASP A 214 -18.72 6.88 10.72
CA ASP A 214 -19.10 5.47 10.80
C ASP A 214 -18.14 4.67 11.67
N ALA A 215 -18.71 3.93 12.63
CA ALA A 215 -17.94 3.09 13.55
C ALA A 215 -17.03 2.08 12.81
N GLY A 216 -17.36 1.65 11.59
CA GLY A 216 -16.52 0.78 10.78
C GLY A 216 -15.16 1.38 10.43
N ASP A 217 -15.06 2.70 10.22
CA ASP A 217 -13.77 3.36 10.00
C ASP A 217 -12.91 3.33 11.28
N LEU A 218 -13.52 3.53 12.46
CA LEU A 218 -12.80 3.38 13.73
C LEU A 218 -12.37 1.92 13.99
N LYS A 219 -13.19 0.93 13.65
CA LYS A 219 -12.81 -0.49 13.72
C LYS A 219 -11.61 -0.81 12.84
N LYS A 220 -11.53 -0.24 11.63
CA LYS A 220 -10.36 -0.35 10.75
C LYS A 220 -9.11 0.32 11.34
N SER A 221 -9.28 1.46 12.01
CA SER A 221 -8.19 2.11 12.75
C SER A 221 -7.66 1.23 13.88
N ILE A 222 -8.56 0.70 14.72
CA ILE A 222 -8.24 -0.24 15.81
C ILE A 222 -7.51 -1.46 15.26
N ALA A 223 -7.96 -2.05 14.15
CA ALA A 223 -7.32 -3.22 13.55
C ALA A 223 -5.84 -2.99 13.21
N MET A 224 -5.45 -1.80 12.72
CA MET A 224 -4.04 -1.48 12.46
C MET A 224 -3.23 -1.24 13.74
N LEU A 225 -3.84 -0.60 14.75
CA LEU A 225 -3.21 -0.42 16.06
C LEU A 225 -2.99 -1.75 16.76
N GLU A 226 -3.91 -2.70 16.58
CA GLU A 226 -3.80 -4.07 17.08
C GLU A 226 -2.62 -4.84 16.47
N VAL A 227 -2.36 -4.65 15.18
CA VAL A 227 -1.14 -5.16 14.53
C VAL A 227 0.10 -4.57 15.21
N ASN A 228 0.15 -3.26 15.41
CA ASN A 228 1.25 -2.61 16.11
C ASN A 228 1.42 -3.11 17.55
N ARG A 229 0.32 -3.27 18.29
CA ARG A 229 0.35 -3.82 19.66
C ARG A 229 1.02 -5.19 19.69
N LYS A 230 0.64 -6.10 18.78
CA LYS A 230 1.24 -7.44 18.68
C LYS A 230 2.74 -7.37 18.38
N ILE A 231 3.13 -6.49 17.47
CA ILE A 231 4.54 -6.29 17.10
C ILE A 231 5.34 -5.77 18.29
N LEU A 232 4.90 -4.68 18.94
CA LEU A 232 5.57 -4.06 20.08
C LEU A 232 5.66 -5.00 21.29
N GLN A 233 4.61 -5.79 21.53
CA GLN A 233 4.61 -6.83 22.57
C GLN A 233 5.65 -7.91 22.31
N THR A 234 5.90 -8.24 21.04
CA THR A 234 6.87 -9.26 20.65
C THR A 234 8.31 -8.73 20.73
N THR A 235 8.53 -7.45 20.42
CA THR A 235 9.88 -6.84 20.48
C THR A 235 10.29 -6.34 21.86
N GLY A 236 9.34 -6.20 22.79
CA GLY A 236 9.61 -5.74 24.15
C GLY A 236 9.64 -4.22 24.32
N GLU A 237 9.06 -3.48 23.37
CA GLU A 237 8.98 -2.00 23.42
C GLU A 237 7.85 -1.55 24.34
N THR A 238 8.13 -1.42 25.63
CA THR A 238 7.09 -1.28 26.67
C THR A 238 6.35 0.07 26.64
N GLU A 239 7.05 1.17 26.33
CA GLU A 239 6.42 2.50 26.38
C GLU A 239 5.39 2.69 25.25
N ASP A 240 5.79 2.40 24.02
CA ASP A 240 4.90 2.53 22.86
C ASP A 240 3.80 1.48 22.87
N LEU A 241 4.03 0.32 23.49
CA LEU A 241 3.01 -0.70 23.71
C LEU A 241 1.86 -0.16 24.58
N GLU A 242 2.18 0.47 25.71
CA GLU A 242 1.16 1.00 26.62
C GLU A 242 0.40 2.17 25.97
N LYS A 243 1.08 3.08 25.28
CA LYS A 243 0.41 4.15 24.49
C LYS A 243 -0.57 3.58 23.47
N THR A 244 -0.15 2.52 22.76
CA THR A 244 -0.99 1.86 21.75
C THR A 244 -2.21 1.20 22.38
N LYS A 245 -2.06 0.53 23.54
CA LYS A 245 -3.18 -0.06 24.28
C LYS A 245 -4.20 0.98 24.74
N THR A 246 -3.75 2.04 25.39
CA THR A 246 -4.64 3.12 25.85
C THR A 246 -5.40 3.75 24.67
N LEU A 247 -4.74 3.92 23.52
CA LEU A 247 -5.42 4.43 22.33
C LEU A 247 -6.46 3.44 21.77
N ILE A 248 -6.16 2.14 21.75
CA ILE A 248 -7.12 1.10 21.33
C ILE A 248 -8.36 1.13 22.23
N GLU A 249 -8.17 1.12 23.55
CA GLU A 249 -9.27 1.16 24.53
C GLU A 249 -10.15 2.40 24.33
N SER A 250 -9.54 3.58 24.21
CA SER A 250 -10.29 4.82 23.96
C SER A 250 -11.11 4.78 22.67
N LEU A 251 -10.60 4.15 21.62
CA LEU A 251 -11.33 4.01 20.35
C LEU A 251 -12.43 2.94 20.45
N GLN A 252 -12.22 1.87 21.21
CA GLN A 252 -13.21 0.82 21.47
C GLN A 252 -14.42 1.41 22.22
N ASP A 253 -14.19 2.15 23.30
CA ASP A 253 -15.24 2.84 24.04
C ASP A 253 -16.06 3.77 23.13
N LYS A 254 -15.38 4.50 22.24
CA LYS A 254 -16.04 5.37 21.26
C LYS A 254 -16.89 4.59 20.26
N VAL A 255 -16.41 3.44 19.77
CA VAL A 255 -17.17 2.56 18.89
C VAL A 255 -18.42 2.02 19.58
N GLU A 256 -18.28 1.52 20.80
CA GLU A 256 -19.41 0.99 21.59
C GLU A 256 -20.49 2.05 21.82
N SER A 257 -20.08 3.28 22.19
CA SER A 257 -21.00 4.40 22.35
C SER A 257 -21.79 4.71 21.06
N ILE A 258 -21.13 4.71 19.90
CA ILE A 258 -21.77 4.99 18.61
C ILE A 258 -22.77 3.89 18.24
N GLU A 259 -22.42 2.62 18.49
CA GLU A 259 -23.28 1.48 18.18
C GLU A 259 -24.51 1.45 19.09
N ALA A 260 -24.34 1.67 20.39
CA ALA A 260 -25.44 1.78 21.34
C ALA A 260 -26.43 2.90 20.99
N ASP A 261 -25.93 4.06 20.54
CA ASP A 261 -26.78 5.17 20.11
C ASP A 261 -27.52 4.86 18.79
N LYS A 262 -26.90 4.12 17.87
CA LYS A 262 -27.57 3.66 16.64
C LYS A 262 -28.72 2.70 16.96
N ASP A 263 -28.54 1.78 17.91
CA ASP A 263 -29.57 0.79 18.24
C ASP A 263 -30.76 1.42 18.99
N LYS A 264 -30.52 2.34 19.93
CA LYS A 264 -31.58 3.14 20.58
C LYS A 264 -32.42 3.95 19.59
N ARG A 265 -31.85 4.34 18.44
CA ARG A 265 -32.58 5.06 17.37
C ARG A 265 -33.40 4.14 16.48
N LYS A 266 -33.08 2.84 16.40
CA LYS A 266 -33.87 1.85 15.63
C LYS A 266 -35.08 1.33 16.40
N GLU A 267 -35.02 1.38 17.73
CA GLU A 267 -36.11 0.96 18.63
C GLU A 267 -37.21 2.03 18.82
N LYS A 268 -37.01 3.24 18.30
CA LYS A 268 -37.98 4.35 18.29
C LYS A 268 -38.62 4.50 16.91
#